data_AF-A0A954UFN2-F1
#
_entry.id   AF-A0A954UFN2-F1
#
_cell.length_a   1.000
_cell.length_b   1.000
_cell.length_c   1.000
_cell.angle_alpha   90.00
_cell.angle_beta   90.00
_cell.angle_gamma   90.00
#
_symmetry.space_group_name_H-M   'P 1'
#
loop_
_entity.id
_entity.type
_entity.pdbx_description
1 polymer ?
#
loop_
_entity_poly.entity_id
_entity_poly.type
_entity_poly.pdbx_seq_one_letter_code
_entity_poly.pdbx_strand_id
1 'polypeptide(L)'
;MPLNTRVHVARRFLRSIRIDTDLGEADALEGFVCPQSSADVLATMARHVSETGQGAFTWTGPYGSGKSSLVIALSALLNGNVGLQKQAAQVFGAALTKTMRSRLPTGTKGWRVLPVVARRDTPVAVIGDEVKRAG
;
A
#
# COMPACT_ATOMS: atom_id res chain seq x y z
N MET A 1 -9.40 36.76 -13.48
CA MET A 1 -8.49 35.98 -12.62
C MET A 1 -8.17 34.66 -13.31
N PRO A 2 -6.90 34.33 -13.53
CA PRO A 2 -6.53 33.11 -14.25
C PRO A 2 -6.65 31.86 -13.35
N LEU A 3 -7.04 30.72 -13.93
CA LEU A 3 -7.35 29.47 -13.20
C LEU A 3 -6.15 28.95 -12.38
N ASN A 4 -4.93 29.17 -12.88
CA ASN A 4 -3.68 28.80 -12.22
C ASN A 4 -3.40 29.53 -10.89
N THR A 5 -4.15 30.60 -10.57
CA THR A 5 -4.08 31.29 -9.27
C THR A 5 -5.09 30.75 -8.25
N ARG A 6 -5.98 29.83 -8.65
CA ARG A 6 -6.99 29.21 -7.77
C ARG A 6 -6.87 27.69 -7.71
N VAL A 7 -6.23 27.07 -8.69
CA VAL A 7 -6.08 25.62 -8.81
C VAL A 7 -4.60 25.29 -8.91
N HIS A 8 -4.11 24.55 -7.91
CA HIS A 8 -2.77 23.98 -7.90
C HIS A 8 -2.88 22.47 -8.17
N VAL A 9 -2.31 22.01 -9.28
CA VAL A 9 -2.22 20.58 -9.57
C VAL A 9 -1.02 20.01 -8.82
N ALA A 10 -1.25 19.03 -7.95
CA ALA A 10 -0.18 18.29 -7.32
C ALA A 10 0.62 17.55 -8.40
N ARG A 11 1.91 17.91 -8.56
CA ARG A 11 2.78 17.39 -9.64
C ARG A 11 3.10 15.89 -9.53
N ARG A 12 2.68 15.23 -8.45
CA ARG A 12 3.16 13.91 -8.07
C ARG A 12 2.41 12.73 -8.70
N PHE A 13 1.26 12.97 -9.36
CA PHE A 13 0.55 11.95 -10.13
C PHE A 13 1.36 11.35 -11.30
N LEU A 14 2.53 11.92 -11.64
CA LEU A 14 3.37 11.52 -12.77
C LEU A 14 4.57 10.64 -12.38
N ARG A 15 4.77 10.31 -11.10
CA ARG A 15 5.89 9.44 -10.68
C ARG A 15 5.48 7.97 -10.70
N SER A 16 6.27 7.14 -11.37
CA SER A 16 6.14 5.68 -11.26
C SER A 16 6.52 5.22 -9.84
N ILE A 17 5.61 4.49 -9.19
CA ILE A 17 5.87 3.86 -7.88
C ILE A 17 6.56 2.51 -8.08
N ARG A 18 7.66 2.32 -7.35
CA ARG A 18 8.46 1.10 -7.35
C ARG A 18 8.49 0.52 -5.92
N ILE A 19 7.93 -0.69 -5.76
CA ILE A 19 7.58 -1.25 -4.45
C ILE A 19 8.81 -1.44 -3.54
N ASP A 20 9.94 -1.89 -4.05
CA ASP A 20 11.16 -2.14 -3.28
C ASP A 20 11.89 -0.86 -2.85
N THR A 21 11.74 0.26 -3.57
CA THR A 21 12.43 1.51 -3.22
C THR A 21 11.55 2.52 -2.50
N ASP A 22 10.24 2.49 -2.75
CA ASP A 22 9.30 3.48 -2.20
C ASP A 22 8.61 2.99 -0.91
N LEU A 23 8.84 1.74 -0.50
CA LEU A 23 8.27 1.20 0.73
C LEU A 23 8.85 1.91 1.95
N GLY A 24 7.97 2.52 2.74
CA GLY A 24 8.36 3.23 3.97
C GLY A 24 8.67 4.71 3.75
N GLU A 25 8.73 5.17 2.50
CA GLU A 25 8.92 6.58 2.19
C GLU A 25 7.60 7.34 2.36
N ALA A 26 7.56 8.31 3.28
CA ALA A 26 6.37 9.11 3.56
C ALA A 26 5.90 9.91 2.35
N ASP A 27 6.85 10.25 1.48
CA ASP A 27 6.62 10.99 0.27
C ASP A 27 5.89 10.10 -0.76
N ALA A 28 6.12 8.78 -0.82
CA ALA A 28 5.50 7.87 -1.78
C ALA A 28 3.96 7.82 -1.72
N LEU A 29 3.35 8.24 -0.61
CA LEU A 29 1.90 8.36 -0.43
C LEU A 29 1.33 9.69 -0.93
N GLU A 30 2.16 10.71 -1.12
CA GLU A 30 1.72 12.04 -1.49
C GLU A 30 1.07 12.03 -2.89
N GLY A 31 -0.12 12.61 -2.98
CA GLY A 31 -0.89 12.69 -4.22
C GLY A 31 -1.60 11.39 -4.61
N PHE A 32 -1.42 10.28 -3.88
CA PHE A 32 -2.23 9.09 -4.13
C PHE A 32 -3.66 9.29 -3.61
N VAL A 33 -4.63 9.18 -4.51
CA VAL A 33 -6.07 9.17 -4.18
C VAL A 33 -6.57 7.76 -4.36
N CYS A 34 -7.05 7.14 -3.27
CA CYS A 34 -7.56 5.78 -3.31
C CYS A 34 -8.91 5.73 -4.08
N PRO A 35 -8.98 5.06 -5.25
CA PRO A 35 -10.24 4.89 -5.95
C PRO A 35 -11.18 3.95 -5.18
N GLN A 36 -12.50 4.11 -5.34
CA GLN A 36 -13.48 3.25 -4.68
C GLN A 36 -13.26 1.76 -4.98
N SER A 37 -12.92 1.42 -6.22
CA SER A 37 -12.61 0.03 -6.60
C SER A 37 -11.42 -0.56 -5.84
N SER A 38 -10.41 0.25 -5.51
CA SER A 38 -9.28 -0.18 -4.68
C SER A 38 -9.69 -0.38 -3.23
N ALA A 39 -10.56 0.50 -2.71
CA ALA A 39 -11.14 0.35 -1.38
C ALA A 39 -11.96 -0.94 -1.26
N ASP A 40 -12.77 -1.26 -2.26
CA ASP A 40 -13.61 -2.46 -2.29
C ASP A 40 -12.76 -3.74 -2.37
N VAL A 41 -11.67 -3.72 -3.15
CA VAL A 41 -10.67 -4.80 -3.20
C VAL A 41 -10.05 -5.03 -1.83
N LEU A 42 -9.60 -3.97 -1.15
CA LEU A 42 -9.01 -4.09 0.19
C LEU A 42 -10.02 -4.60 1.23
N ALA A 43 -11.26 -4.09 1.21
CA ALA A 43 -12.31 -4.53 2.12
C ALA A 43 -12.66 -6.02 1.93
N THR A 44 -12.72 -6.48 0.68
CA THR A 44 -12.96 -7.89 0.32
C THR A 44 -11.78 -8.78 0.73
N MET A 45 -10.55 -8.35 0.45
CA MET A 45 -9.35 -9.06 0.86
C MET A 45 -9.32 -9.22 2.39
N ALA A 46 -9.48 -8.13 3.14
CA ALA A 46 -9.49 -8.16 4.59
C ALA A 46 -10.58 -9.09 5.15
N ARG A 47 -11.76 -9.12 4.50
CA ARG A 47 -12.84 -10.05 4.85
C ARG A 47 -12.40 -11.51 4.71
N HIS A 48 -11.83 -11.88 3.56
CA HIS A 48 -11.37 -13.24 3.32
C HIS A 48 -10.25 -13.64 4.29
N VAL A 49 -9.32 -12.75 4.59
CA VAL A 49 -8.29 -13.02 5.61
C VAL A 49 -8.94 -13.37 6.95
N SER A 50 -9.91 -12.57 7.42
CA SER A 50 -10.52 -12.77 8.75
C SER A 50 -11.51 -13.93 8.81
N GLU A 51 -12.23 -14.23 7.72
CA GLU A 51 -13.35 -15.20 7.73
C GLU A 51 -12.93 -16.59 7.24
N THR A 52 -11.96 -16.69 6.32
CA THR A 52 -11.58 -17.96 5.68
C THR A 52 -10.13 -18.36 5.92
N GLY A 53 -9.30 -17.45 6.45
CA GLY A 53 -7.87 -17.67 6.60
C GLY A 53 -7.09 -17.61 5.27
N GLN A 54 -7.71 -17.16 4.17
CA GLN A 54 -7.00 -16.99 2.90
C GLN A 54 -5.86 -15.98 3.05
N GLY A 55 -4.62 -16.44 2.84
CA GLY A 55 -3.41 -15.61 3.03
C GLY A 55 -2.74 -15.13 1.74
N ALA A 56 -3.22 -15.55 0.57
CA ALA A 56 -2.61 -15.20 -0.72
C ALA A 56 -3.63 -14.58 -1.67
N PHE A 57 -3.22 -13.48 -2.33
CA PHE A 57 -4.06 -12.69 -3.22
C PHE A 57 -3.23 -12.18 -4.40
N THR A 58 -3.90 -12.05 -5.55
CA THR A 58 -3.33 -11.40 -6.74
C THR A 58 -4.21 -10.21 -7.09
N TRP A 59 -3.62 -9.02 -7.20
CA TRP A 59 -4.30 -7.84 -7.71
C TRP A 59 -3.93 -7.61 -9.17
N THR A 60 -4.89 -7.76 -10.07
CA THR A 60 -4.73 -7.52 -11.50
C THR A 60 -5.40 -6.23 -11.91
N GLY A 61 -4.86 -5.57 -12.94
CA GLY A 61 -5.44 -4.34 -13.48
C GLY A 61 -4.52 -3.65 -14.48
N PRO A 62 -5.03 -2.71 -15.29
CA PRO A 62 -4.26 -2.01 -16.32
C PRO A 62 -3.03 -1.26 -15.78
N TYR A 63 -2.07 -0.95 -16.64
CA TYR A 63 -0.98 -0.06 -16.29
C TYR A 63 -1.53 1.32 -15.86
N GLY A 64 -0.91 1.94 -14.86
CA GLY A 64 -1.36 3.23 -14.33
C GLY A 64 -2.59 3.17 -13.40
N SER A 65 -3.19 1.99 -13.15
CA SER A 65 -4.37 1.87 -12.28
C SER A 65 -4.09 2.00 -10.76
N GLY A 66 -2.88 2.40 -10.37
CA GLY A 66 -2.52 2.64 -8.96
C GLY A 66 -2.21 1.40 -8.10
N LYS A 67 -2.04 0.20 -8.68
CA LYS A 67 -1.77 -1.04 -7.91
C LYS A 67 -0.55 -0.95 -6.99
N SER A 68 0.58 -0.49 -7.52
CA SER A 68 1.80 -0.34 -6.71
C SER A 68 1.61 0.71 -5.60
N SER A 69 0.95 1.82 -5.90
CA SER A 69 0.60 2.84 -4.90
C SER A 69 -0.32 2.28 -3.80
N LEU A 70 -1.28 1.42 -4.17
CA LEU A 70 -2.15 0.74 -3.22
C LEU A 70 -1.36 -0.21 -2.29
N VAL A 71 -0.35 -0.92 -2.82
CA VAL A 71 0.56 -1.75 -2.01
C VAL A 71 1.32 -0.90 -1.01
N ILE A 72 1.87 0.25 -1.43
CA ILE A 72 2.59 1.17 -0.52
C ILE A 72 1.64 1.73 0.55
N ALA A 73 0.45 2.18 0.17
CA ALA A 73 -0.55 2.70 1.11
C ALA A 73 -1.01 1.63 2.12
N LEU A 74 -1.27 0.41 1.66
CA LEU A 74 -1.63 -0.70 2.54
C LEU A 74 -0.50 -1.02 3.51
N SER A 75 0.74 -1.09 3.01
CA SER A 75 1.91 -1.38 3.82
C SER A 75 2.15 -0.29 4.87
N ALA A 76 1.96 0.98 4.51
CA ALA A 76 2.02 2.10 5.43
C ALA A 76 0.93 2.04 6.52
N LEU A 77 -0.26 1.55 6.18
CA LEU A 77 -1.34 1.38 7.16
C LEU A 77 -1.05 0.26 8.16
N LEU A 78 -0.42 -0.82 7.71
CA LEU A 78 -0.21 -2.04 8.51
C LEU A 78 1.13 -2.09 9.25
N ASN A 79 2.12 -1.29 8.86
CA ASN A 79 3.44 -1.28 9.49
C ASN A 79 3.43 -0.67 10.91
N GLY A 80 4.59 -0.58 11.55
CA GLY A 80 4.74 -0.02 12.91
C GLY A 80 4.96 1.50 12.99
N ASN A 81 5.01 2.22 11.86
CA ASN A 81 5.35 3.65 11.84
C ASN A 81 4.08 4.51 11.96
N VAL A 82 3.90 5.17 13.11
CA VAL A 82 2.71 5.99 13.41
C VAL A 82 2.49 7.12 12.40
N GLY A 83 3.56 7.73 11.89
CA GLY A 83 3.46 8.79 10.88
C GLY A 83 2.88 8.28 9.56
N LEU A 84 3.43 7.17 9.06
CA LEU A 84 2.96 6.51 7.83
C LEU A 84 1.54 5.97 7.98
N GLN A 85 1.22 5.37 9.14
CA GLN A 85 -0.13 4.91 9.44
C GLN A 85 -1.15 6.05 9.37
N LYS A 86 -0.81 7.22 9.91
CA LYS A 86 -1.69 8.40 9.89
C LYS A 86 -1.91 8.90 8.47
N GLN A 87 -0.85 8.98 7.66
CA GLN A 87 -0.97 9.36 6.25
C GLN A 87 -1.82 8.36 5.46
N ALA A 88 -1.56 7.06 5.61
CA ALA A 88 -2.34 6.02 4.95
C ALA A 88 -3.82 6.03 5.38
N ALA A 89 -4.10 6.27 6.67
CA ALA A 89 -5.46 6.40 7.17
C ALA A 89 -6.22 7.58 6.56
N GLN A 90 -5.53 8.69 6.26
CA GLN A 90 -6.11 9.82 5.52
C GLN A 90 -6.42 9.45 4.06
N VAL A 91 -5.52 8.73 3.40
CA VAL A 91 -5.71 8.24 2.02
C VAL A 91 -6.91 7.30 1.91
N PHE A 92 -7.07 6.39 2.86
CA PHE A 92 -8.15 5.40 2.85
C PHE A 92 -9.47 5.90 3.44
N GLY A 93 -9.44 6.98 4.21
CA GLY A 93 -10.58 7.47 4.96
C GLY A 93 -10.94 6.58 6.17
N ALA A 94 -11.83 7.08 7.01
CA ALA A 94 -12.14 6.49 8.31
C ALA A 94 -12.79 5.10 8.21
N ALA A 95 -13.74 4.92 7.28
CA ALA A 95 -14.52 3.68 7.16
C ALA A 95 -13.64 2.49 6.77
N LEU A 96 -12.86 2.62 5.68
CA LEU A 96 -11.95 1.57 5.23
C LEU A 96 -10.85 1.32 6.26
N THR A 97 -10.26 2.39 6.83
CA THR A 97 -9.24 2.25 7.88
C THR A 97 -9.73 1.42 9.06
N LYS A 98 -10.97 1.65 9.50
CA LYS A 98 -11.58 0.88 10.60
C LYS A 98 -11.72 -0.59 10.22
N THR A 99 -12.23 -0.90 9.03
CA THR A 99 -12.37 -2.28 8.53
C THR A 99 -11.02 -2.99 8.43
N MET A 100 -9.99 -2.31 7.93
CA MET A 100 -8.66 -2.89 7.81
C MET A 100 -8.07 -3.18 9.19
N ARG A 101 -8.15 -2.25 10.14
CA ARG A 101 -7.63 -2.44 11.50
C ARG A 101 -8.36 -3.53 12.29
N SER A 102 -9.67 -3.71 12.06
CA SER A 102 -10.44 -4.75 12.76
C SER A 102 -10.18 -6.15 12.22
N ARG A 103 -9.90 -6.27 10.91
CA ARG A 103 -9.71 -7.57 10.25
C ARG A 103 -8.24 -7.98 10.09
N LEU A 104 -7.33 -7.01 10.06
CA LEU A 104 -5.88 -7.21 9.96
C LEU A 104 -5.19 -6.52 11.15
N PRO A 105 -5.31 -7.08 12.36
CA PRO A 105 -4.73 -6.48 13.56
C PRO A 105 -3.20 -6.40 13.45
N THR A 106 -2.63 -5.25 13.78
CA THR A 106 -1.20 -4.96 13.59
C THR A 106 -0.35 -5.20 14.85
N GLY A 107 -0.98 -5.45 15.99
CA GLY A 107 -0.29 -5.56 17.28
C GLY A 107 0.44 -4.27 17.67
N THR A 108 1.41 -4.36 18.57
CA THR A 108 2.19 -3.19 19.05
C THR A 108 3.34 -2.81 18.13
N LYS A 109 3.89 -3.78 17.38
CA LYS A 109 5.06 -3.57 16.51
C LYS A 109 4.70 -3.30 15.04
N GLY A 110 3.43 -3.45 14.67
CA GLY A 110 3.03 -3.45 13.28
C GLY A 110 3.44 -4.71 12.54
N TRP A 111 2.97 -4.83 11.30
CA TRP A 111 3.38 -5.89 10.40
C TRP A 111 4.79 -5.61 9.87
N ARG A 112 5.61 -6.65 9.83
CA ARG A 112 6.85 -6.63 9.05
C ARG A 112 6.49 -6.90 7.59
N VAL A 113 6.65 -5.90 6.74
CA VAL A 113 6.37 -5.99 5.30
C VAL A 113 7.67 -6.23 4.55
N LEU A 114 7.71 -7.30 3.75
CA LEU A 114 8.85 -7.64 2.92
C LEU A 114 8.51 -7.41 1.44
N PRO A 115 9.03 -6.33 0.80
CA PRO A 115 8.80 -6.11 -0.61
C PRO A 115 9.61 -7.09 -1.44
N VAL A 116 8.95 -7.84 -2.31
CA VAL A 116 9.62 -8.76 -3.24
C VAL A 116 9.22 -8.38 -4.65
N VAL A 117 10.21 -8.02 -5.47
CA VAL A 117 10.01 -7.65 -6.89
C VAL A 117 10.62 -8.73 -7.77
N ALA A 118 9.90 -9.10 -8.83
CA ALA A 118 10.35 -10.12 -9.77
C ALA A 118 11.64 -9.68 -10.48
N ARG A 119 12.59 -10.62 -10.57
CA ARG A 119 13.83 -10.48 -11.33
C ARG A 119 14.15 -11.81 -12.03
N ARG A 120 15.11 -11.81 -12.97
CA ARG A 120 15.51 -13.02 -13.71
C ARG A 120 16.33 -13.98 -12.84
N ASP A 121 15.67 -14.65 -11.93
CA ASP A 121 16.27 -15.53 -10.92
C ASP A 121 15.21 -16.52 -10.37
N THR A 122 15.62 -17.50 -9.56
CA THR A 122 14.70 -18.46 -8.93
C THR A 122 13.89 -17.81 -7.81
N PRO A 123 12.59 -18.16 -7.62
CA PRO A 123 11.78 -17.58 -6.53
C PRO A 123 12.41 -17.75 -5.15
N VAL A 124 13.09 -18.87 -4.91
CA VAL A 124 13.80 -19.16 -3.67
C VAL A 124 14.92 -18.14 -3.42
N ALA A 125 15.73 -17.84 -4.44
CA ALA A 125 16.79 -16.85 -4.33
C ALA A 125 16.23 -15.44 -4.13
N VAL A 126 15.21 -15.06 -4.90
CA VAL A 126 14.61 -13.71 -4.80
C VAL A 126 14.01 -13.47 -3.42
N ILE A 127 13.20 -14.39 -2.91
CA ILE A 127 12.59 -14.25 -1.57
C ILE A 127 13.65 -14.36 -0.48
N GLY A 128 14.57 -15.31 -0.60
CA GLY A 128 15.62 -15.55 0.39
C GLY A 128 16.55 -14.35 0.58
N ASP A 129 16.90 -13.65 -0.49
CA ASP A 129 17.73 -12.44 -0.41
C ASP A 129 17.03 -11.29 0.30
N GLU A 130 15.73 -11.08 0.05
CA GLU A 130 14.97 -10.04 0.74
C GLU A 130 14.82 -10.37 2.23
N VAL A 131 14.55 -11.64 2.58
CA VAL A 131 14.49 -12.06 4.00
C VAL A 131 15.82 -11.77 4.71
N LYS A 132 16.97 -12.09 4.09
CA LYS A 132 18.29 -11.80 4.65
C LYS A 132 18.54 -10.30 4.83
N ARG A 133 18.10 -9.47 3.88
CA ARG A 133 18.22 -7.99 3.97
C ARG A 133 17.38 -7.41 5.08
N ALA A 134 16.21 -8.00 5.37
CA ALA A 134 15.27 -7.50 6.36
C ALA A 134 15.65 -7.80 7.82
N GLY A 135 16.65 -8.65 8.06
CA GLY A 135 17.10 -9.02 9.41
C GLY A 135 16.20 -10.05 10.07
#